data_AF-D3NT00-F1
#
_entry.id   AF-D3NT00-F1
#
_cell.length_a   1.000
_cell.length_b   1.000
_cell.length_c   1.000
_cell.angle_alpha   90.00
_cell.angle_beta   90.00
_cell.angle_gamma   90.00
#
_symmetry.space_group_name_H-M   'P 1'
#
loop_
_entity.id
_entity.type
_entity.pdbx_description
1 polymer ?
#
loop_
_entity_poly.entity_id
_entity_poly.type
_entity_poly.pdbx_seq_one_letter_code
_entity_poly.pdbx_strand_id
1 'polypeptide(L)'
;MSREPDRHRLVVVSARHSRRLVMASKESTRTSGRGFASMDPDRQRQIASKGGESVPADKRSFSKNPELAAEAGRKGGRSVPASSRSFSKNPSLAAEAGRKGGQASHGGRSAERPTGDD
;
A
#
# COMPACT_ATOMS: atom_id res chain seq x y z
N MET A 1 1.33 86.79 -18.69
CA MET A 1 0.39 86.29 -19.71
C MET A 1 0.37 84.77 -19.57
N SER A 2 -0.33 84.22 -18.57
CA SER A 2 -1.75 83.82 -18.57
C SER A 2 -1.99 82.42 -19.15
N ARG A 3 -2.85 81.66 -18.46
CA ARG A 3 -3.58 80.40 -18.78
C ARG A 3 -3.10 79.19 -17.97
N GLU A 4 -3.69 78.97 -16.79
CA GLU A 4 -4.89 78.14 -16.49
C GLU A 4 -4.59 76.62 -16.45
N PRO A 5 -4.72 75.94 -15.29
CA PRO A 5 -4.83 74.50 -15.26
C PRO A 5 -6.30 74.08 -15.40
N ASP A 6 -6.64 73.48 -16.53
CA ASP A 6 -7.97 72.97 -16.82
C ASP A 6 -8.37 71.82 -15.88
N ARG A 7 -9.60 71.93 -15.39
CA ARG A 7 -10.24 70.98 -14.48
C ARG A 7 -10.82 69.79 -15.25
N HIS A 8 -11.04 68.71 -14.50
CA HIS A 8 -11.97 67.60 -14.76
C HIS A 8 -11.53 66.48 -15.74
N ARG A 9 -11.10 65.37 -15.14
CA ARG A 9 -11.66 64.07 -15.55
C ARG A 9 -11.95 63.21 -14.32
N LEU A 10 -13.19 63.31 -13.87
CA LEU A 10 -13.85 62.31 -13.05
C LEU A 10 -14.00 61.04 -13.89
N VAL A 11 -13.34 59.95 -13.48
CA VAL A 11 -13.86 58.59 -13.69
C VAL A 11 -13.49 57.76 -12.45
N VAL A 12 -14.32 57.84 -11.41
CA VAL A 12 -14.34 56.83 -10.35
C VAL A 12 -15.27 55.73 -10.83
N VAL A 13 -14.71 54.69 -11.45
CA VAL A 13 -15.41 53.42 -11.71
C VAL A 13 -14.41 52.29 -11.48
N SER A 14 -14.61 51.52 -10.41
CA SER A 14 -14.76 50.07 -10.50
C SER A 14 -14.54 49.45 -9.12
N ALA A 15 -15.66 49.04 -8.53
CA ALA A 15 -15.71 48.16 -7.38
C ALA A 15 -14.95 46.86 -7.66
N ARG A 16 -13.97 46.53 -6.82
CA ARG A 16 -13.58 45.14 -6.57
C ARG A 16 -13.29 44.95 -5.09
N HIS A 17 -14.33 44.62 -4.35
CA HIS A 17 -14.23 43.91 -3.08
C HIS A 17 -13.62 42.53 -3.37
N SER A 18 -12.29 42.45 -3.41
CA SER A 18 -11.57 41.19 -3.58
C SER A 18 -11.50 40.46 -2.23
N ARG A 19 -12.57 39.68 -2.01
CA ARG A 19 -12.54 38.33 -1.46
C ARG A 19 -11.82 38.18 -0.10
N ARG A 20 -12.62 38.35 0.95
CA ARG A 20 -12.50 37.72 2.27
C ARG A 20 -11.66 36.44 2.21
N LEU A 21 -10.59 36.41 2.99
CA LEU A 21 -9.78 35.23 3.29
C LEU A 21 -10.71 34.14 3.84
N VAL A 22 -11.19 33.25 2.98
CA VAL A 22 -11.91 32.04 3.40
C VAL A 22 -10.85 31.11 3.95
N MET A 23 -10.76 31.14 5.27
CA MET A 23 -10.27 30.14 6.19
C MET A 23 -9.79 28.84 5.54
N ALA A 24 -8.51 28.59 5.76
CA ALA A 24 -7.85 27.30 5.60
C ALA A 24 -8.67 26.17 6.23
N SER A 25 -9.47 25.47 5.44
CA SER A 25 -9.84 24.09 5.74
C SER A 25 -8.76 23.20 5.14
N LYS A 26 -7.70 22.95 5.91
CA LYS A 26 -7.05 21.64 5.91
C LYS A 26 -8.12 20.63 6.33
N GLU A 27 -9.02 20.29 5.41
CA GLU A 27 -9.77 19.04 5.52
C GLU A 27 -8.75 17.98 5.14
N SER A 28 -7.99 17.55 6.14
CA SER A 28 -7.36 16.24 6.14
C SER A 28 -8.36 15.29 5.49
N THR A 29 -7.98 14.63 4.41
CA THR A 29 -8.73 13.53 3.85
C THR A 29 -8.91 12.49 4.94
N ARG A 30 -9.97 12.65 5.75
CA ARG A 30 -10.31 11.74 6.84
C ARG A 30 -10.67 10.44 6.15
N THR A 31 -9.69 9.53 6.06
CA THR A 31 -9.97 8.13 5.82
C THR A 31 -11.04 7.78 6.83
N SER A 32 -12.21 7.36 6.35
CA SER A 32 -13.45 7.42 7.11
C SER A 32 -13.57 6.32 8.18
N GLY A 33 -12.43 5.85 8.71
CA GLY A 33 -12.33 4.64 9.52
C GLY A 33 -12.82 3.39 8.78
N ARG A 34 -13.03 3.48 7.46
CA ARG A 34 -13.63 2.43 6.63
C ARG A 34 -12.53 1.68 5.88
N GLY A 35 -12.64 0.36 5.89
CA GLY A 35 -11.76 -0.54 5.17
C GLY A 35 -10.96 -1.46 6.08
N PHE A 36 -10.34 -2.47 5.47
CA PHE A 36 -9.62 -3.53 6.17
C PHE A 36 -8.47 -3.01 7.04
N ALA A 37 -7.79 -1.94 6.61
CA ALA A 37 -6.67 -1.33 7.32
C ALA A 37 -7.09 -0.50 8.55
N SER A 38 -8.37 -0.14 8.67
CA SER A 38 -8.91 0.64 9.79
C SER A 38 -9.65 -0.22 10.82
N MET A 39 -9.73 -1.54 10.61
CA MET A 39 -10.32 -2.48 11.55
C MET A 39 -9.36 -2.82 12.71
N ASP A 40 -9.92 -3.39 13.76
CA ASP A 40 -9.16 -3.97 14.87
C ASP A 40 -8.15 -5.05 14.38
N PRO A 41 -6.90 -5.06 14.87
CA PRO A 41 -5.86 -5.99 14.43
C PRO A 41 -6.22 -7.47 14.59
N ASP A 42 -6.94 -7.85 15.64
CA ASP A 42 -7.33 -9.24 15.85
C ASP A 42 -8.41 -9.65 14.85
N ARG A 43 -9.37 -8.77 14.59
CA ARG A 43 -10.37 -9.00 13.55
C ARG A 43 -9.73 -9.07 12.16
N GLN A 44 -8.74 -8.23 11.88
CA GLN A 44 -7.98 -8.23 10.63
C GLN A 44 -7.26 -9.58 10.43
N ARG A 45 -6.59 -10.08 11.47
CA ARG A 45 -5.95 -11.40 11.48
C ARG A 45 -6.95 -12.52 11.22
N GLN A 46 -8.07 -12.54 11.95
CA GLN A 46 -9.09 -13.57 11.76
C GLN A 46 -9.64 -13.62 10.33
N ILE A 47 -9.90 -12.45 9.73
CA ILE A 47 -10.36 -12.37 8.33
C ILE A 47 -9.26 -12.84 7.36
N ALA A 48 -8.00 -12.43 7.59
CA ALA A 48 -6.87 -12.87 6.77
C ALA A 48 -6.66 -14.39 6.85
N SER A 49 -6.71 -14.97 8.06
CA SER A 49 -6.62 -16.42 8.28
C SER A 49 -7.75 -17.16 7.56
N LYS A 50 -9.02 -16.71 7.74
CA LYS A 50 -10.17 -17.29 7.05
C LYS A 50 -10.05 -17.20 5.53
N GLY A 51 -9.53 -16.09 5.00
CA GLY A 51 -9.27 -15.92 3.57
C GLY A 51 -8.25 -16.93 3.03
N GLY A 52 -7.18 -17.21 3.79
CA GLY A 52 -6.17 -18.22 3.42
C GLY A 52 -6.66 -19.67 3.58
N GLU A 53 -7.53 -19.92 4.55
CA GLU A 53 -8.12 -21.25 4.82
C GLU A 53 -9.30 -21.59 3.91
N SER A 54 -9.91 -20.60 3.26
CA SER A 54 -11.09 -20.78 2.39
C SER A 54 -10.89 -21.80 1.26
N VAL A 55 -9.64 -22.05 0.87
CA VAL A 55 -9.28 -23.08 -0.10
C VAL A 55 -8.47 -24.18 0.61
N PRO A 56 -8.96 -25.44 0.62
CA PRO A 56 -8.21 -26.59 1.12
C PRO A 56 -6.84 -26.68 0.48
N ALA A 57 -5.82 -27.12 1.21
CA ALA A 57 -4.43 -27.15 0.74
C ALA A 57 -4.29 -27.81 -0.64
N ASP A 58 -4.97 -28.94 -0.87
CA ASP A 58 -4.93 -29.70 -2.12
C ASP A 58 -5.57 -28.96 -3.31
N LYS A 59 -6.45 -28.00 -3.01
CA LYS A 59 -7.16 -27.18 -4.01
C LYS A 59 -6.50 -25.82 -4.21
N ARG A 60 -5.49 -25.43 -3.43
CA ARG A 60 -4.77 -24.17 -3.61
C ARG A 60 -3.97 -24.21 -4.91
N SER A 61 -4.18 -23.22 -5.78
CA SER A 61 -3.50 -23.15 -7.09
C SER A 61 -1.98 -23.19 -6.97
N PHE A 62 -1.41 -22.57 -5.93
CA PHE A 62 0.04 -22.56 -5.67
C PHE A 62 0.58 -23.89 -5.12
N SER A 63 -0.27 -24.78 -4.59
CA SER A 63 0.14 -26.09 -4.07
C SER A 63 0.13 -27.19 -5.14
N LYS A 64 -0.67 -27.02 -6.20
CA LYS A 64 -0.80 -28.01 -7.29
C LYS A 64 0.39 -28.02 -8.25
N ASN A 65 0.94 -26.85 -8.54
CA ASN A 65 2.07 -26.72 -9.45
C ASN A 65 3.13 -25.78 -8.84
N PRO A 66 4.16 -26.33 -8.18
CA PRO A 66 5.20 -25.54 -7.54
C PRO A 66 6.03 -24.72 -8.55
N GLU A 67 6.18 -25.20 -9.78
CA GLU A 67 6.88 -24.47 -10.84
C GLU A 67 6.11 -23.22 -11.27
N LEU A 68 4.80 -23.35 -11.50
CA LEU A 68 3.94 -22.22 -11.83
C LEU A 68 3.91 -21.19 -10.69
N ALA A 69 3.89 -21.65 -9.44
CA ALA A 69 3.97 -20.78 -8.26
C ALA A 69 5.29 -20.01 -8.22
N ALA A 70 6.41 -20.69 -8.48
CA ALA A 70 7.73 -20.09 -8.54
C ALA A 70 7.85 -19.10 -9.72
N GLU A 71 7.28 -19.42 -10.88
CA GLU A 71 7.26 -18.53 -12.04
C GLU A 71 6.42 -17.29 -11.79
N ALA A 72 5.21 -17.44 -11.23
CA ALA A 72 4.34 -16.33 -10.85
C ALA A 72 5.02 -15.41 -9.83
N GLY A 73 5.68 -15.97 -8.81
CA GLY A 73 6.47 -15.21 -7.84
C GLY A 73 7.62 -14.44 -8.51
N ARG A 74 8.36 -15.11 -9.42
CA ARG A 74 9.45 -14.50 -10.19
C ARG A 74 8.95 -13.37 -11.08
N LYS A 75 7.80 -13.55 -11.74
CA LYS A 75 7.15 -12.52 -12.57
C LYS A 75 6.71 -11.33 -11.73
N GLY A 76 6.09 -11.56 -10.57
CA GLY A 76 5.70 -10.50 -9.63
C GLY A 76 6.89 -9.69 -9.10
N GLY A 77 8.02 -10.35 -8.81
CA GLY A 77 9.24 -9.69 -8.34
C GLY A 77 10.00 -8.89 -9.42
N ARG A 78 9.69 -9.10 -10.70
CA ARG A 78 10.30 -8.38 -11.82
C ARG A 78 9.71 -6.99 -12.05
N SER A 79 8.57 -6.66 -11.44
CA SER A 79 7.92 -5.34 -11.55
C SER A 79 8.77 -4.17 -11.06
N VAL A 80 9.84 -4.45 -10.30
CA VAL A 80 10.78 -3.46 -9.79
C VAL A 80 12.14 -3.63 -10.47
N PRO A 81 12.81 -2.55 -10.92
CA PRO A 81 14.17 -2.59 -11.43
C PRO A 81 15.11 -3.26 -10.44
N ALA A 82 16.10 -4.02 -10.91
CA ALA A 82 17.00 -4.79 -10.05
C ALA A 82 17.72 -3.92 -9.00
N SER A 83 18.10 -2.70 -9.37
CA SER A 83 18.73 -1.70 -8.49
C SER A 83 17.78 -1.15 -7.41
N SER A 84 16.47 -1.15 -7.68
CA SER A 84 15.45 -0.61 -6.79
C SER A 84 14.75 -1.69 -5.93
N ARG A 85 15.09 -2.96 -6.10
CA ARG A 85 14.56 -4.07 -5.30
C ARG A 85 15.03 -3.97 -3.85
N SER A 86 14.14 -4.24 -2.90
CA SER A 86 14.46 -4.29 -1.46
C SER A 86 15.60 -5.26 -1.15
N PHE A 87 15.70 -6.36 -1.90
CA PHE A 87 16.77 -7.35 -1.83
C PHE A 87 18.17 -6.77 -2.11
N SER A 88 18.27 -5.76 -2.97
CA SER A 88 19.53 -5.11 -3.33
C SER A 88 19.89 -3.99 -2.36
N LYS A 89 18.91 -3.37 -1.71
CA LYS A 89 19.10 -2.25 -0.79
C LYS A 89 19.44 -2.70 0.63
N ASN A 90 18.83 -3.79 1.09
CA ASN A 90 19.10 -4.34 2.42
C ASN A 90 19.05 -5.88 2.37
N PRO A 91 20.21 -6.53 2.14
CA PRO A 91 20.29 -7.99 2.04
C PRO A 91 19.81 -8.72 3.31
N SER A 92 20.02 -8.12 4.48
CA SER A 92 19.64 -8.73 5.76
C SER A 92 18.11 -8.82 5.92
N LEU A 93 17.40 -7.72 5.66
CA LEU A 93 15.93 -7.68 5.68
C LEU A 93 15.32 -8.66 4.66
N ALA A 94 15.95 -8.75 3.48
CA ALA A 94 15.54 -9.68 2.43
C ALA A 94 15.71 -11.15 2.84
N ALA A 95 16.85 -11.48 3.44
CA ALA A 95 17.11 -12.82 3.95
C ALA A 95 16.12 -13.19 5.07
N GLU A 96 15.81 -12.25 5.96
CA GLU A 96 14.82 -12.45 7.03
C GLU A 96 13.42 -12.68 6.46
N ALA A 97 12.99 -11.87 5.49
CA ALA A 97 11.71 -12.03 4.81
C ALA A 97 11.62 -13.39 4.08
N GLY A 98 12.70 -13.80 3.39
CA GLY A 98 12.79 -15.11 2.74
C GLY A 98 12.70 -16.26 3.73
N ARG A 99 13.44 -16.17 4.85
CA ARG A 99 13.41 -17.16 5.94
C ARG A 99 12.01 -17.31 6.53
N LYS A 100 11.35 -16.18 6.84
CA LYS A 100 9.99 -16.16 7.40
C LYS A 100 8.97 -16.76 6.42
N GLY A 101 9.08 -16.44 5.14
CA GLY A 101 8.24 -17.06 4.10
C GLY A 101 8.47 -18.57 3.97
N GLY A 102 9.72 -19.02 4.07
CA GLY A 102 10.07 -20.43 4.08
C GLY A 102 9.48 -21.16 5.29
N GLN A 103 9.63 -20.61 6.50
CA GLN A 103 9.09 -21.19 7.73
C GLN A 103 7.56 -21.34 7.69
N ALA A 104 6.85 -20.32 7.18
CA ALA A 104 5.39 -20.39 7.01
C ALA A 104 4.95 -21.50 6.04
N SER A 105 5.82 -21.89 5.11
CA SER A 105 5.56 -22.93 4.11
C SER A 105 5.94 -24.34 4.58
N HIS A 106 6.87 -24.46 5.54
CA HIS A 106 7.45 -25.74 5.98
C HIS A 106 6.90 -26.26 7.32
N GLY A 107 6.15 -25.46 8.08
CA GLY A 107 5.60 -25.86 9.38
C GLY A 107 4.58 -27.00 9.37
N GLY A 108 4.14 -27.48 8.20
CA GLY A 108 3.18 -28.59 8.08
C GLY A 108 3.79 -29.98 7.81
N ARG A 109 5.11 -30.11 7.63
CA ARG A 109 5.74 -31.39 7.21
C ARG A 109 6.65 -32.05 8.25
N SER A 110 6.76 -31.51 9.46
CA SER A 110 7.71 -32.01 10.47
C SER A 110 7.08 -32.87 11.57
N ALA A 111 5.78 -33.16 11.52
CA ALA A 111 5.10 -33.91 12.58
C ALA A 111 5.02 -35.44 12.35
N GLU A 112 5.43 -35.96 11.19
CA GLU A 112 5.32 -37.40 10.92
C GLU A 112 6.67 -37.93 10.39
N ARG A 113 7.55 -38.25 11.33
CA ARG A 113 8.62 -39.23 11.10
C ARG A 113 7.99 -40.60 11.28
N PRO A 114 7.88 -41.46 10.25
CA PRO A 114 7.63 -42.87 10.50
C PRO A 114 8.86 -43.42 11.20
N THR A 115 8.76 -43.66 12.50
CA THR A 115 9.69 -44.54 13.20
C THR A 115 9.48 -45.93 12.59
N GLY A 116 10.40 -46.33 11.71
CA GLY A 116 10.47 -47.70 11.23
C GLY A 116 11.01 -48.57 12.35
N ASP A 117 10.13 -49.34 12.97
CA ASP A 117 10.49 -50.56 13.69
C ASP A 117 10.44 -51.72 12.69
N ASP A 118 11.62 -52.26 12.35
CA ASP A 118 11.86 -53.61 11.84
C ASP A 118 13.29 -54.04 12.23
#